data_AF-A0A968WSR9-F1
#
_entry.id   AF-A0A968WSR9-F1
#
_cell.length_a   1.000
_cell.length_b   1.000
_cell.length_c   1.000
_cell.angle_alpha   90.00
_cell.angle_beta   90.00
_cell.angle_gamma   90.00
#
_symmetry.space_group_name_H-M   'P 1'
#
loop_
_entity.id
_entity.type
_entity.pdbx_description
1 polymer ?
#
loop_
_entity_poly.entity_id
_entity_poly.type
_entity_poly.pdbx_seq_one_letter_code
_entity_poly.pdbx_strand_id
1 'polypeptide(L)' 'MARRTLSLRGFDAKHMMIEADLTEGSDAAALIEAFFANPHVAYIHAHYARRGCYAALIERIS' A
#
# COMPACT_ATOMS: atom_id res chain seq x y z
N MET A 1 2.55 20.62 7.99
CA MET A 1 3.14 19.30 8.32
C MET A 1 3.20 18.49 7.04
N ALA A 2 4.34 17.86 6.72
CA ALA A 2 4.56 17.21 5.43
C ALA A 2 3.70 15.93 5.29
N ARG A 3 2.47 16.10 4.81
CA ARG A 3 1.57 15.03 4.36
C ARG A 3 2.13 14.56 3.02
N ARG A 4 2.97 13.52 3.10
CA ARG A 4 3.65 12.97 1.92
C ARG A 4 2.67 12.05 1.22
N THR A 5 2.41 12.32 -0.06
CA THR A 5 1.67 11.41 -0.93
C THR A 5 2.42 10.07 -1.05
N LEU A 6 1.73 8.99 -0.75
CA LEU A 6 2.18 7.61 -0.85
C LEU A 6 1.49 6.94 -2.03
N SER A 7 2.19 6.02 -2.68
CA SER A 7 1.63 5.03 -3.59
C SER A 7 1.58 3.72 -2.84
N LEU A 8 0.38 3.21 -2.57
CA LEU A 8 0.17 1.87 -2.03
C LEU A 8 -0.07 0.91 -3.19
N ARG A 9 0.54 -0.26 -3.12
CA ARG A 9 0.44 -1.31 -4.14
C ARG A 9 0.21 -2.64 -3.45
N GLY A 10 -0.97 -3.24 -3.65
CA GLY A 10 -1.33 -4.56 -3.15
C GLY A 10 -0.92 -5.64 -4.14
N PHE A 11 -0.25 -6.67 -3.64
CA PHE A 11 0.24 -7.80 -4.43
C PHE A 11 -0.44 -9.08 -3.99
N ASP A 12 -0.68 -9.98 -4.93
CA ASP A 12 -1.17 -11.34 -4.66
C ASP A 12 -0.03 -12.30 -4.27
N ALA A 13 -0.41 -13.55 -3.96
CA ALA A 13 0.55 -14.61 -3.60
C ALA A 13 1.51 -15.01 -4.73
N LYS A 14 1.24 -14.58 -5.98
CA LYS A 14 2.12 -14.77 -7.14
C LYS A 14 2.98 -13.54 -7.40
N HIS A 15 3.02 -12.58 -6.47
CA HIS A 15 3.72 -11.32 -6.57
C HIS A 15 3.25 -10.43 -7.73
N MET A 16 2.00 -10.60 -8.16
CA MET A 16 1.36 -9.76 -9.16
C MET A 16 0.65 -8.60 -8.47
N MET A 17 0.86 -7.37 -8.96
CA MET A 17 0.13 -6.20 -8.46
C MET A 17 -1.33 -6.30 -8.88
N ILE A 18 -2.23 -6.36 -7.91
CA ILE A 18 -3.69 -6.49 -8.14
C ILE A 18 -4.47 -5.27 -7.63
N GLU A 19 -3.87 -4.47 -6.75
CA GLU A 19 -4.43 -3.22 -6.25
C GLU A 19 -3.35 -2.13 -6.30
N ALA A 20 -3.72 -0.90 -6.65
CA ALA A 20 -2.79 0.23 -6.61
C ALA A 20 -3.54 1.56 -6.54
N ASP A 21 -3.14 2.43 -5.61
CA ASP A 21 -3.72 3.77 -5.50
C ASP A 21 -2.75 4.75 -4.80
N LEU A 22 -3.03 6.05 -4.93
CA LEU A 22 -2.35 7.12 -4.24
C LEU A 22 -3.15 7.57 -3.03
N THR A 23 -2.46 7.85 -1.93
CA THR A 23 -3.08 8.37 -0.72
C THR A 23 -2.15 9.36 -0.05
N GLU A 24 -2.72 10.25 0.74
CA GLU A 24 -1.94 11.07 1.64
C GLU A 24 -1.56 10.28 2.89
N GLY A 25 -0.39 10.56 3.47
CA GLY A 25 0.12 9.76 4.60
C GLY A 25 -0.83 9.65 5.80
N SER A 26 -1.73 10.61 6.02
CA SER A 26 -2.74 10.52 7.10
C SER A 26 -3.89 9.57 6.78
N ASP A 27 -4.15 9.31 5.50
CA ASP A 27 -5.29 8.52 5.02
C ASP A 27 -4.83 7.11 4.59
N ALA A 28 -3.54 6.79 4.80
CA ALA A 28 -2.93 5.54 4.42
C ALA A 28 -3.56 4.33 5.13
N ALA A 29 -3.92 4.46 6.42
CA ALA A 29 -4.53 3.37 7.18
C ALA A 29 -5.85 2.89 6.55
N ALA A 30 -6.73 3.82 6.17
CA ALA A 30 -8.01 3.50 5.53
C ALA A 30 -7.81 2.78 4.19
N LEU A 31 -6.83 3.21 3.38
CA LEU A 31 -6.53 2.56 2.10
C LEU A 31 -5.90 1.17 2.30
N ILE A 32 -5.04 0.99 3.32
CA ILE A 32 -4.49 -0.32 3.69
C ILE A 32 -5.60 -1.30 4.05
N GLU A 33 -6.56 -0.86 4.89
CA GLU A 33 -7.71 -1.68 5.26
C GLU A 33 -8.58 -2.03 4.05
N ALA A 34 -8.82 -1.07 3.14
CA ALA A 34 -9.56 -1.31 1.91
C ALA A 34 -8.87 -2.33 0.99
N PHE A 35 -7.54 -2.24 0.84
CA PHE A 35 -6.78 -3.23 0.07
C PHE A 35 -6.86 -4.61 0.72
N PHE A 36 -6.71 -4.70 2.04
CA PHE A 36 -6.79 -5.98 2.74
C PHE A 36 -8.21 -6.55 2.84
N ALA A 37 -9.26 -5.75 2.62
CA ALA A 37 -10.61 -6.27 2.43
C ALA A 37 -10.72 -7.17 1.19
N ASN A 38 -9.83 -7.02 0.20
CA ASN A 38 -9.62 -8.00 -0.85
C ASN A 38 -8.75 -9.16 -0.30
N PRO A 39 -9.29 -10.38 -0.14
CA PRO A 39 -8.54 -11.51 0.40
C PRO A 39 -7.42 -12.00 -0.54
N HIS A 40 -7.42 -11.60 -1.80
CA HIS A 40 -6.35 -11.92 -2.74
C HIS A 40 -5.09 -11.07 -2.55
N VAL A 41 -5.17 -9.96 -1.80
CA VAL A 41 -4.00 -9.16 -1.47
C VAL A 41 -3.20 -9.87 -0.38
N ALA A 42 -2.05 -10.42 -0.73
CA ALA A 42 -1.14 -11.06 0.20
C ALA A 42 -0.36 -10.03 1.05
N TYR A 43 0.16 -8.97 0.41
CA TYR A 43 0.93 -7.92 1.07
C TYR A 43 0.84 -6.59 0.30
N ILE A 44 1.23 -5.49 0.95
CA ILE A 44 1.19 -4.15 0.37
C ILE A 44 2.57 -3.52 0.44
N HIS A 45 3.04 -2.95 -0.67
CA HIS A 45 4.19 -2.03 -0.65
C HIS A 45 3.71 -0.58 -0.60
N ALA A 46 4.28 0.18 0.32
CA ALA A 46 4.18 1.63 0.32
C ALA A 46 5.41 2.25 -0.36
N HIS A 47 5.19 3.20 -1.27
CA HIS A 47 6.23 3.95 -1.97
C HIS A 47 5.97 5.45 -1.84
N TYR A 48 7.02 6.28 -1.85
CA TYR A 48 6.84 7.73 -1.94
C TYR A 48 6.54 8.16 -3.39
N ALA A 49 5.46 8.91 -3.61
CA ALA A 49 4.95 9.20 -4.96
C ALA A 49 5.94 9.96 -5.87
N ARG A 50 6.81 10.82 -5.34
CA ARG A 50 7.72 11.64 -6.17
C ARG A 50 8.98 10.90 -6.66
N ARG A 51 9.68 10.19 -5.78
CA ARG A 51 10.95 9.52 -6.13
C ARG A 51 10.85 8.00 -6.08
N GLY A 52 9.64 7.42 -6.13
CA GLY A 52 9.40 5.98 -6.26
C GLY A 52 10.02 5.08 -5.18
N CYS A 53 10.73 5.66 -4.21
CA CYS A 53 11.47 4.94 -3.20
C CYS A 53 10.49 4.11 -2.38
N TYR A 54 10.82 2.84 -2.20
CA TYR A 54 10.19 1.96 -1.25
C TYR A 54 10.23 2.61 0.15
N ALA A 55 9.08 2.70 0.80
CA ALA A 55 8.92 3.27 2.12
C ALA A 55 8.76 2.17 3.18
N ALA A 56 7.89 1.18 2.92
CA ALA A 56 7.61 0.09 3.84
C ALA A 56 6.90 -1.07 3.13
N LEU A 57 6.97 -2.25 3.76
CA LEU A 57 6.16 -3.42 3.49
C LEU A 57 5.12 -3.51 4.61
N ILE A 58 3.89 -3.82 4.24
CA ILE A 58 2.77 -3.99 5.15
C ILE A 58 2.23 -5.39 4.92
N GLU A 59 2.18 -6.18 5.98
CA GLU A 59 1.72 -7.57 6.02
C GLU A 59 0.68 -7.74 7.12
N ARG A 60 -0.18 -8.75 6.97
CA ARG A 60 -1.08 -9.17 8.04
C ARG A 60 -0.28 -10.02 9.02
N ILE A 61 -0.37 -9.71 10.31
CA ILE A 61 0.14 -10.61 11.35
C ILE A 61 -0.98 -11.62 11.63
N SER A 62 -0.74 -12.88 11.28
CA SER A 62 -1.60 -14.02 11.64
C SER A 62 -1.35 -14.47 13.07
#